data_AF-A0A2T9YSX3-F1
#
_entry.id   AF-A0A2T9YSX3-F1
#
_cell.length_a   1.000
_cell.length_b   1.000
_cell.length_c   1.000
_cell.angle_alpha   90.00
_cell.angle_beta   90.00
_cell.angle_gamma   90.00
#
_symmetry.space_group_name_H-M   'P 1'
#
loop_
_entity.id
_entity.type
_entity.pdbx_description
1 polymer ?
#
loop_
_entity_poly.entity_id
_entity_poly.type
_entity_poly.pdbx_seq_one_letter_code
_entity_poly.pdbx_strand_id
1 'polypeptide(L)'
;MIQKSKNTIESAEPSLHWSFKQNQLHKGEAEFNSKIASEIENMVSSMKTIIELCQIKEKNKFQVFQEGYQIHSKVATLVKCAETLLSIISNLKKAYLVNDFKTQLDTISERDKKIKQLCLKSKVAIKNLSKQFEEAISELNSAYLL
;
A
#
# COMPACT_ATOMS: atom_id res chain seq x y z
N MET A 1 52.21 -4.71 4.53
CA MET A 1 51.78 -3.87 3.39
C MET A 1 51.25 -4.78 2.29
N ILE A 2 49.99 -5.22 2.39
CA ILE A 2 49.22 -5.79 1.27
C ILE A 2 47.78 -5.32 1.50
N GLN A 3 47.38 -4.29 0.78
CA GLN A 3 46.06 -3.68 0.81
C GLN A 3 45.14 -4.39 -0.19
N LYS A 4 43.94 -4.72 0.31
CA LYS A 4 42.61 -4.55 -0.32
C LYS A 4 42.50 -4.74 -1.85
N SER A 5 41.99 -5.89 -2.27
CA SER A 5 41.12 -5.96 -3.45
C SER A 5 40.27 -7.24 -3.45
N LYS A 6 39.14 -7.24 -2.73
CA LYS A 6 38.04 -8.20 -2.96
C LYS A 6 36.70 -7.80 -2.32
N ASN A 7 36.43 -6.50 -2.21
CA ASN A 7 35.10 -5.98 -1.86
C ASN A 7 34.61 -5.04 -2.97
N THR A 8 34.47 -5.57 -4.17
CA THR A 8 33.83 -4.85 -5.27
C THR A 8 33.11 -5.87 -6.14
N ILE A 9 31.96 -6.36 -5.66
CA ILE A 9 30.75 -6.77 -6.42
C ILE A 9 29.74 -7.17 -5.31
N GLU A 10 29.26 -6.21 -4.52
CA GLU A 10 28.13 -6.48 -3.61
C GLU A 10 27.48 -5.15 -3.19
N SER A 11 27.13 -4.28 -4.15
CA SER A 11 26.35 -3.07 -3.85
C SER A 11 25.64 -2.43 -5.04
N ALA A 12 25.41 -3.16 -6.13
CA ALA A 12 24.67 -2.63 -7.28
C ALA A 12 23.44 -3.51 -7.53
N GLU A 13 22.41 -3.37 -6.68
CA GLU A 13 20.99 -3.61 -6.96
C GLU A 13 20.19 -3.70 -5.64
N PRO A 14 19.84 -2.54 -5.05
CA PRO A 14 18.44 -2.38 -4.62
C PRO A 14 17.82 -1.01 -4.96
N SER A 15 18.57 -0.06 -5.50
CA SER A 15 18.12 1.35 -5.64
C SER A 15 17.06 1.58 -6.73
N LEU A 16 17.08 0.81 -7.82
CA LEU A 16 16.12 0.93 -8.92
C LEU A 16 14.70 0.48 -8.51
N HIS A 17 14.59 -0.57 -7.70
CA HIS A 17 13.30 -1.14 -7.30
C HIS A 17 12.52 -0.23 -6.34
N TRP A 18 13.20 0.40 -5.38
CA TRP A 18 12.55 1.33 -4.45
C TRP A 18 12.15 2.63 -5.14
N SER A 19 13.00 3.16 -6.02
CA SER A 19 12.72 4.38 -6.80
C SER A 19 11.57 4.19 -7.80
N PHE A 20 11.49 3.01 -8.45
CA PHE A 20 10.36 2.64 -9.29
C PHE A 20 9.06 2.53 -8.49
N LYS A 21 9.09 1.86 -7.32
CA LYS A 21 7.93 1.74 -6.44
C LYS A 21 7.45 3.11 -5.94
N GLN A 22 8.37 4.02 -5.59
CA GLN A 22 8.05 5.39 -5.22
C GLN A 22 7.41 6.17 -6.37
N ASN A 23 7.98 6.11 -7.57
CA ASN A 23 7.42 6.79 -8.73
C ASN A 23 6.01 6.31 -9.07
N GLN A 24 5.72 5.02 -8.91
CA GLN A 24 4.37 4.48 -9.11
C GLN A 24 3.38 4.96 -8.04
N LEU A 25 3.81 5.04 -6.77
CA LEU A 25 2.98 5.57 -5.68
C LEU A 25 2.67 7.06 -5.90
N HIS A 26 3.68 7.86 -6.25
CA HIS A 26 3.49 9.29 -6.52
C HIS A 26 2.60 9.54 -7.75
N LYS A 27 2.68 8.71 -8.79
CA LYS A 27 1.76 8.78 -9.93
C LYS A 27 0.32 8.49 -9.50
N GLY A 28 0.10 7.43 -8.71
CA GLY A 28 -1.22 7.12 -8.18
C GLY A 28 -1.79 8.25 -7.32
N GLU A 29 -0.98 8.83 -6.43
CA GLU A 29 -1.37 9.97 -5.59
C GLU A 29 -1.74 11.20 -6.44
N ALA A 30 -0.94 11.53 -7.46
CA ALA A 30 -1.20 12.65 -8.35
C ALA A 30 -2.50 12.47 -9.15
N GLU A 31 -2.78 11.25 -9.64
CA GLU A 31 -4.03 10.93 -10.34
C GLU A 31 -5.24 11.06 -9.42
N PHE A 32 -5.16 10.58 -8.18
CA PHE A 32 -6.22 10.75 -7.18
C PHE A 32 -6.48 12.22 -6.88
N ASN A 33 -5.42 13.00 -6.65
CA ASN A 33 -5.52 14.42 -6.36
C ASN A 33 -6.12 15.19 -7.53
N SER A 34 -5.70 14.88 -8.77
CA SER A 34 -6.25 15.48 -9.98
C SER A 34 -7.75 15.17 -10.13
N LYS A 35 -8.14 13.92 -9.88
CA LYS A 35 -9.55 13.50 -9.94
C LYS A 35 -10.41 14.19 -8.89
N ILE A 36 -9.92 14.30 -7.64
CA ILE A 36 -10.61 15.02 -6.56
C ILE A 36 -10.77 16.50 -6.93
N ALA A 37 -9.71 17.14 -7.41
CA ALA A 37 -9.75 18.55 -7.80
C ALA A 37 -10.78 18.79 -8.91
N SER A 38 -10.79 17.94 -9.95
CA SER A 38 -11.75 18.03 -11.05
C SER A 38 -13.19 17.86 -10.56
N GLU A 39 -13.45 16.91 -9.66
CA GLU A 39 -14.79 16.67 -9.13
C GLU A 39 -15.30 17.85 -8.29
N ILE A 40 -14.44 18.45 -7.46
CA ILE A 40 -14.76 19.65 -6.68
C ILE A 40 -15.03 20.84 -7.62
N GLU A 41 -14.21 21.03 -8.64
CA GLU A 41 -14.39 22.10 -9.62
C GLU A 41 -15.73 21.95 -10.38
N ASN A 42 -16.08 20.73 -10.78
CA ASN A 42 -17.36 20.42 -11.42
C ASN A 42 -18.55 20.70 -10.50
N MET A 43 -18.43 20.42 -9.19
CA MET A 43 -19.46 20.76 -8.21
C MET A 43 -19.63 22.28 -8.09
N VAL A 44 -18.53 23.01 -7.89
CA VAL A 44 -18.56 24.46 -7.72
C VAL A 44 -19.12 25.13 -8.97
N SER A 45 -18.69 24.70 -10.16
CA SER A 45 -19.20 25.19 -11.44
C SER A 45 -20.71 24.94 -11.59
N SER A 46 -21.16 23.72 -11.29
CA SER A 46 -22.59 23.37 -11.35
C SER A 46 -23.43 24.18 -10.38
N MET A 47 -22.93 24.41 -9.16
CA MET A 47 -23.62 25.23 -8.16
C MET A 47 -23.67 26.70 -8.57
N LYS A 48 -22.60 27.23 -9.15
CA LYS A 48 -22.57 28.59 -9.70
C LYS A 48 -23.62 28.77 -10.80
N THR A 49 -23.71 27.82 -11.74
CA THR A 49 -24.74 27.85 -12.79
C THR A 49 -26.16 27.82 -12.20
N ILE A 50 -26.41 27.01 -11.18
CA ILE A 50 -27.74 26.99 -10.52
C ILE A 50 -28.07 28.36 -9.93
N ILE A 51 -27.12 29.00 -9.24
CA ILE A 51 -27.31 30.34 -8.65
C ILE A 51 -27.58 31.39 -9.74
N GLU A 52 -26.86 31.34 -10.86
CA GLU A 52 -27.04 32.23 -12.00
C GLU A 52 -28.43 32.08 -12.64
N LEU A 53 -28.92 30.85 -12.79
CA LEU A 53 -30.23 30.54 -13.35
C LEU A 53 -31.37 30.92 -12.40
N CYS A 54 -31.16 30.83 -11.08
CA CYS A 54 -32.18 31.19 -10.08
C CYS A 54 -32.36 32.71 -9.88
N GLN A 55 -31.57 33.57 -10.52
CA GLN A 55 -31.72 35.01 -10.39
C GLN A 55 -33.10 35.49 -10.87
N ILE A 56 -33.77 36.29 -10.03
CA ILE A 56 -35.08 36.87 -10.31
C ILE A 56 -34.92 37.96 -11.38
N LYS A 57 -35.41 37.66 -12.58
CA LYS A 57 -35.46 38.57 -13.74
C LYS A 57 -36.85 38.45 -14.36
N GLU A 58 -37.26 39.40 -15.21
CA GLU A 58 -38.46 39.22 -16.04
C GLU A 58 -38.20 38.14 -17.09
N LYS A 59 -38.65 36.92 -16.81
CA LYS A 59 -38.43 35.75 -17.68
C LYS A 59 -39.75 35.29 -18.28
N ASN A 60 -39.72 34.94 -19.57
CA ASN A 60 -40.86 34.33 -20.25
C ASN A 60 -41.08 32.89 -19.72
N LYS A 61 -42.33 32.40 -19.72
CA LYS A 61 -42.69 31.03 -19.31
C LYS A 61 -41.85 29.94 -20.00
N PHE A 62 -41.50 30.13 -21.28
CA PHE A 62 -40.62 29.20 -22.00
C PHE A 62 -39.18 29.22 -21.48
N GLN A 63 -38.66 30.39 -21.11
CA GLN A 63 -37.33 30.54 -20.52
C GLN A 63 -37.29 29.86 -19.15
N VAL A 64 -38.31 30.07 -18.30
CA VAL A 64 -38.41 29.42 -16.99
C VAL A 64 -38.37 27.89 -17.12
N PHE A 65 -39.06 27.32 -18.10
CA PHE A 65 -39.03 25.87 -18.34
C PHE A 65 -37.65 25.38 -18.77
N GLN A 66 -36.99 26.09 -19.69
CA GLN A 66 -35.64 25.75 -20.16
C GLN A 66 -34.60 25.84 -19.03
N GLU A 67 -34.66 26.89 -18.22
CA GLU A 67 -33.79 27.07 -17.05
C GLU A 67 -34.06 25.98 -16.00
N GLY A 68 -35.32 25.61 -15.78
CA GLY A 68 -35.69 24.51 -14.88
C GLY A 68 -35.06 23.18 -15.28
N TYR A 69 -35.04 22.86 -16.59
CA TYR A 69 -34.34 21.68 -17.10
C TYR A 69 -32.83 21.77 -16.89
N GLN A 70 -32.22 22.93 -17.14
CA GLN A 70 -30.79 23.13 -16.91
C GLN A 70 -30.43 22.99 -15.42
N ILE A 71 -31.20 23.58 -14.52
CA ILE A 71 -31.02 23.44 -13.07
C ILE A 71 -31.09 21.97 -12.68
N HIS A 72 -32.08 21.22 -13.16
CA HIS A 72 -32.21 19.80 -12.85
C HIS A 72 -30.98 18.99 -13.32
N SER A 73 -30.49 19.25 -14.53
CA SER A 73 -29.28 18.64 -15.06
C SER A 73 -28.02 18.96 -14.23
N LYS A 74 -27.90 20.21 -13.75
CA LYS A 74 -26.79 20.62 -12.88
C LYS A 74 -26.87 20.02 -11.49
N VAL A 75 -28.07 19.86 -10.93
CA VAL A 75 -28.29 19.14 -9.67
C VAL A 75 -27.91 17.67 -9.81
N ALA A 76 -28.31 17.01 -10.90
CA ALA A 76 -27.90 15.62 -11.16
C ALA A 76 -26.37 15.48 -11.27
N THR A 77 -25.71 16.46 -11.90
CA THR A 77 -24.25 16.51 -11.97
C THR A 77 -23.64 16.65 -10.56
N LEU A 78 -24.15 17.56 -9.73
CA LEU A 78 -23.71 17.73 -8.34
C LEU A 78 -23.78 16.44 -7.52
N VAL A 79 -24.91 15.70 -7.62
CA VAL A 79 -25.09 14.44 -6.89
C VAL A 79 -24.08 13.40 -7.37
N LYS A 80 -23.90 13.26 -8.70
CA LYS A 80 -22.91 12.35 -9.28
C LYS A 80 -21.48 12.69 -8.81
N CYS A 81 -21.15 13.97 -8.71
CA CYS A 81 -19.85 14.40 -8.20
C CYS A 81 -19.66 13.98 -6.74
N ALA A 82 -20.67 14.19 -5.89
CA ALA A 82 -20.65 13.79 -4.49
C ALA A 82 -20.51 12.26 -4.33
N GLU A 83 -21.24 11.47 -5.12
CA GLU A 83 -21.12 10.01 -5.15
C GLU A 83 -19.71 9.55 -5.55
N THR A 84 -19.10 10.23 -6.54
CA THR A 84 -17.74 9.93 -6.99
C THR A 84 -16.71 10.20 -5.88
N LEU A 85 -16.83 11.33 -5.16
CA LEU A 85 -15.98 11.64 -4.02
C LEU A 85 -16.16 10.61 -2.88
N LEU A 86 -17.40 10.21 -2.57
CA LEU A 86 -17.68 9.17 -1.57
C LEU A 86 -17.04 7.83 -1.95
N SER A 87 -17.09 7.47 -3.23
CA SER A 87 -16.44 6.27 -3.77
C SER A 87 -14.91 6.32 -3.59
N ILE A 88 -14.29 7.48 -3.86
CA ILE A 88 -12.85 7.68 -3.62
C ILE A 88 -12.51 7.51 -2.13
N ILE A 89 -13.29 8.09 -1.23
CA ILE A 89 -13.09 7.93 0.23
C ILE A 89 -13.20 6.45 0.63
N SER A 90 -14.19 5.72 0.11
CA SER A 90 -14.34 4.28 0.38
C SER A 90 -13.13 3.48 -0.11
N ASN A 91 -12.63 3.81 -1.30
CA ASN A 91 -11.43 3.16 -1.86
C ASN A 91 -10.17 3.47 -1.05
N LEU A 92 -10.00 4.70 -0.58
CA LEU A 92 -8.89 5.07 0.32
C LEU A 92 -8.95 4.30 1.64
N LYS A 93 -10.14 4.20 2.26
CA LYS A 93 -10.34 3.39 3.46
C LYS A 93 -9.96 1.92 3.23
N LYS A 94 -10.39 1.33 2.11
CA LYS A 94 -10.01 -0.05 1.74
C LYS A 94 -8.50 -0.18 1.51
N ALA A 95 -7.88 0.76 0.80
CA ALA A 95 -6.45 0.75 0.55
C ALA A 95 -5.65 0.81 1.85
N TYR A 96 -6.09 1.64 2.81
CA TYR A 96 -5.48 1.71 4.13
C TYR A 96 -5.58 0.39 4.90
N LEU A 97 -6.77 -0.21 4.93
CA LEU A 97 -6.99 -1.52 5.55
C LEU A 97 -6.10 -2.60 4.93
N VAL A 98 -6.02 -2.66 3.60
CA VAL A 98 -5.22 -3.67 2.89
C VAL A 98 -3.71 -3.46 3.09
N ASN A 99 -3.25 -2.22 3.16
CA ASN A 99 -1.83 -1.93 3.40
C ASN A 99 -1.39 -2.46 4.78
N ASP A 100 -2.23 -2.27 5.80
CA ASP A 100 -1.95 -2.80 7.13
C ASP A 100 -1.84 -4.34 7.10
N PHE A 101 -2.79 -5.02 6.46
CA PHE A 101 -2.74 -6.49 6.31
C PHE A 101 -1.53 -7.00 5.53
N LYS A 102 -1.15 -6.34 4.43
CA LYS A 102 -0.02 -6.78 3.60
C LYS A 102 1.31 -6.62 4.36
N THR A 103 1.50 -5.49 5.02
CA THR A 103 2.71 -5.23 5.81
C THR A 103 2.80 -6.18 7.00
N GLN A 104 1.65 -6.49 7.62
CA GLN A 104 1.55 -7.46 8.70
C GLN A 104 1.87 -8.89 8.22
N LEU A 105 1.38 -9.30 7.04
CA LEU A 105 1.67 -10.60 6.43
C LEU A 105 3.15 -10.75 6.05
N ASP A 106 3.76 -9.71 5.47
CA ASP A 106 5.19 -9.71 5.14
C ASP A 106 6.03 -9.86 6.42
N THR A 107 5.67 -9.14 7.48
CA THR A 107 6.34 -9.24 8.79
C THR A 107 6.15 -10.63 9.41
N ILE A 108 4.96 -11.24 9.29
CA ILE A 108 4.68 -12.61 9.76
C ILE A 108 5.53 -13.62 8.98
N SER A 109 5.63 -13.47 7.66
CA SER A 109 6.44 -14.34 6.80
C SER A 109 7.93 -14.27 7.12
N GLU A 110 8.46 -13.07 7.36
CA GLU A 110 9.84 -12.88 7.82
C GLU A 110 10.09 -13.52 9.19
N ARG A 111 9.15 -13.34 10.13
CA ARG A 111 9.21 -13.98 11.45
C ARG A 111 9.18 -15.50 11.34
N ASP A 112 8.32 -16.06 10.48
CA ASP A 112 8.22 -17.50 10.26
C ASP A 112 9.52 -18.08 9.66
N LYS A 113 10.13 -17.39 8.69
CA LYS A 113 11.46 -17.76 8.16
C LYS A 113 12.53 -17.75 9.26
N LYS A 114 12.53 -16.73 10.11
CA LYS A 114 13.49 -16.62 11.22
C LYS A 114 13.30 -17.72 12.26
N ILE A 115 12.06 -18.04 12.61
CA ILE A 115 11.71 -19.15 13.52
C ILE A 115 12.19 -20.48 12.93
N LYS A 116 11.93 -20.74 11.64
CA LYS A 116 12.41 -21.95 10.95
C LYS A 116 13.93 -22.07 10.99
N GLN A 117 14.66 -20.97 10.74
CA GLN A 117 16.12 -20.96 10.85
C GLN A 117 16.61 -21.26 12.27
N LEU A 118 15.97 -20.68 13.29
CA LEU A 118 16.31 -20.94 14.69
C LEU A 118 16.02 -22.39 15.09
N CYS A 119 14.88 -22.95 14.68
CA CYS A 119 14.56 -24.36 14.87
C CYS A 119 15.59 -25.29 14.22
N LEU A 120 16.04 -24.98 13.00
CA LEU A 120 17.08 -25.75 12.32
C LEU A 120 18.41 -25.68 13.08
N LYS A 121 18.83 -24.48 13.51
CA LYS A 121 20.04 -24.30 14.32
C LYS A 121 19.96 -25.08 15.63
N SER A 122 18.83 -25.00 16.33
CA SER A 122 18.60 -25.75 17.57
C SER A 122 18.63 -27.26 17.32
N LYS A 123 18.03 -27.75 16.23
CA LYS A 123 18.03 -29.17 15.89
C LYS A 123 19.43 -29.69 15.58
N VAL A 124 20.24 -28.90 14.89
CA VAL A 124 21.65 -29.22 14.63
C VAL A 124 22.46 -29.23 15.94
N ALA A 125 22.26 -28.25 16.81
CA ALA A 125 22.92 -28.21 18.11
C ALA A 125 22.60 -29.44 18.97
N ILE A 126 21.32 -29.86 19.02
CA ILE A 126 20.90 -31.07 19.73
C ILE A 126 21.57 -32.31 19.14
N LYS A 127 21.60 -32.45 17.80
CA LYS A 127 22.30 -33.57 17.16
C LYS A 127 23.78 -33.63 17.49
N ASN A 128 24.46 -32.47 17.50
CA ASN A 128 25.87 -32.40 17.85
C ASN A 128 26.11 -32.79 19.31
N LEU A 129 25.24 -32.34 20.22
CA LEU A 129 25.30 -32.70 21.63
C LEU A 129 25.08 -34.21 21.82
N SER A 130 24.09 -34.81 21.14
CA SER A 130 23.89 -36.27 21.15
C SER A 130 25.11 -37.04 20.66
N LYS A 131 25.77 -36.57 19.59
CA LYS A 131 27.00 -37.19 19.08
C LYS A 131 28.14 -37.11 20.09
N GLN A 132 28.30 -35.96 20.76
CA GLN A 132 29.30 -35.80 21.82
C GLN A 132 29.02 -36.72 23.03
N PHE A 133 27.75 -36.92 23.38
CA PHE A 133 27.38 -37.89 24.42
C PHE A 133 27.72 -39.32 24.02
N GLU A 134 27.44 -39.72 22.77
CA GLU A 134 27.79 -41.05 22.25
C GLU A 134 29.31 -41.27 22.22
N GLU A 135 30.08 -40.26 21.80
CA GLU A 135 31.55 -40.28 21.84
C GLU A 135 32.06 -40.42 23.28
N ALA A 136 31.54 -39.63 24.23
CA ALA A 136 31.93 -39.71 25.63
C ALA A 136 31.58 -41.06 26.28
N ILE A 137 30.44 -41.67 25.93
CA ILE A 137 30.07 -43.02 26.39
C ILE A 137 31.00 -44.08 25.78
N SER A 138 31.37 -43.94 24.51
CA SER A 138 32.32 -44.83 23.84
C SER A 138 33.73 -44.74 24.47
N GLU A 139 34.19 -43.53 24.79
CA GLU A 139 35.45 -43.29 25.51
C GLU A 139 35.41 -43.83 26.94
N LEU A 140 34.28 -43.67 27.64
CA LEU A 140 34.10 -44.24 28.98
C LEU A 140 34.13 -45.77 28.93
N ASN A 141 33.42 -46.39 27.98
CA ASN A 141 33.40 -47.84 27.83
C ASN A 141 34.77 -48.41 27.44
N SER A 142 35.55 -47.71 26.61
CA SER A 142 36.90 -48.15 26.29
C SER A 142 37.85 -48.02 27.47
N ALA A 143 37.67 -47.00 28.31
CA ALA A 143 38.41 -46.83 29.56
C ALA A 143 38.00 -47.85 30.65
N TYR A 144 36.79 -48.42 30.59
CA TYR A 144 36.29 -49.42 31.55
C TYR A 144 36.53 -50.88 31.11
N LEU A 145 36.95 -51.11 29.86
CA LEU A 145 37.25 -52.43 29.28
C LEU A 145 38.76 -52.77 29.22
N LEU A 146 39.58 -51.97 29.90
CA LEU A 146 40.97 -52.27 30.28
C LEU A 146 41.03 -52.57 31.78
#